data_AF-A0A7X4J7N3-F1
#
_entry.id   AF-A0A7X4J7N3-F1
#
_cell.length_a   1.000
_cell.length_b   1.000
_cell.length_c   1.000
_cell.angle_alpha   90.00
_cell.angle_beta   90.00
_cell.angle_gamma   90.00
#
_symmetry.space_group_name_H-M   'P 1'
#
loop_
_entity.id
_entity.type
_entity.pdbx_description
1 polymer ?
#
loop_
_entity_poly.entity_id
_entity_poly.type
_entity_poly.pdbx_seq_one_letter_code
_entity_poly.pdbx_strand_id
1 'polypeptide(L)'
;MRGRQVFEQICTECHVPADWTEPAFLERWEEASVFRLWYWIYERMPHGNPGSLTREQVTDALTYIFQLNGLPPGPGELADDDDSIDDYWIIWTRP
;
A
#
# COMPACT_ATOMS: atom_id res chain seq x y z
N MET A 1 6.76 5.07 12.71
CA MET A 1 5.44 4.48 12.36
C MET A 1 5.66 3.10 11.79
N ARG A 2 4.83 2.11 12.13
CA ARG A 2 5.04 0.70 11.77
C ARG A 2 5.22 0.50 10.26
N GLY A 3 4.34 1.13 9.46
CA GLY A 3 4.40 1.09 7.99
C GLY A 3 5.73 1.47 7.36
N ARG A 4 6.36 2.55 7.83
CA ARG A 4 7.70 2.93 7.34
C ARG A 4 8.74 1.85 7.60
N GLN A 5 8.70 1.24 8.80
CA GLN A 5 9.66 0.20 9.16
C GLN A 5 9.48 -1.05 8.29
N VAL A 6 8.23 -1.51 8.09
CA VAL A 6 7.95 -2.65 7.20
C VAL A 6 8.45 -2.35 5.79
N PHE A 7 8.15 -1.16 5.27
CA PHE A 7 8.55 -0.75 3.94
C PHE A 7 10.08 -0.68 3.76
N GLU A 8 10.80 -0.06 4.70
CA GLU A 8 12.27 0.05 4.68
C GLU A 8 12.99 -1.29 4.86
N GLN A 9 12.34 -2.26 5.51
CA GLN A 9 12.93 -3.59 5.73
C GLN A 9 12.65 -4.54 4.58
N ILE A 10 11.50 -4.41 3.91
CA ILE A 10 11.00 -5.42 2.96
C ILE A 10 10.90 -4.85 1.55
N CYS A 11 10.20 -3.73 1.38
CA CYS A 11 9.89 -3.21 0.06
C CYS A 11 11.13 -2.66 -0.64
N THR A 12 12.03 -2.03 0.12
CA THR A 12 13.24 -1.41 -0.43
C THR A 12 14.38 -2.38 -0.75
N GLU A 13 14.18 -3.69 -0.55
CA GLU A 13 15.11 -4.69 -1.08
C GLU A 13 15.13 -4.69 -2.62
N CYS A 14 13.99 -4.36 -3.25
CA CYS A 14 13.82 -4.36 -4.72
C CYS A 14 13.30 -3.04 -5.30
N HIS A 15 12.55 -2.24 -4.53
CA HIS A 15 11.89 -1.03 -5.02
C HIS A 15 12.52 0.23 -4.44
N VAL A 16 12.40 1.37 -5.13
CA VAL A 16 12.85 2.68 -4.64
C VAL A 16 11.66 3.61 -4.40
N PRO A 17 11.71 4.54 -3.42
CA PRO A 17 10.57 5.41 -3.07
C PRO A 17 9.89 6.10 -4.27
N ALA A 18 10.66 6.40 -5.32
CA ALA A 18 10.14 7.00 -6.54
C ALA A 18 9.11 6.12 -7.28
N ASP A 19 9.23 4.79 -7.21
CA ASP A 19 8.34 3.81 -7.88
C ASP A 19 6.87 3.95 -7.43
N TRP A 20 6.63 4.48 -6.24
CA TRP A 20 5.28 4.66 -5.70
C TRP A 20 4.73 6.07 -5.89
N THR A 21 5.56 7.00 -6.35
CA THR A 21 5.20 8.41 -6.59
C THR A 21 5.20 8.79 -8.07
N GLU A 22 5.64 7.87 -8.94
CA GLU A 22 5.67 8.10 -10.37
C GLU A 22 4.26 8.13 -10.99
N PRO A 23 4.05 8.89 -12.08
CA PRO A 23 2.73 9.01 -12.71
C PRO A 23 2.10 7.67 -13.10
N ALA A 24 2.89 6.70 -13.57
CA ALA A 24 2.38 5.40 -13.99
C ALA A 24 1.78 4.59 -12.83
N PHE A 25 2.37 4.67 -11.64
CA PHE A 25 1.81 4.07 -10.43
C PHE A 25 0.50 4.74 -10.04
N LEU A 26 0.49 6.08 -10.00
CA LEU A 26 -0.70 6.85 -9.65
C LEU A 26 -1.86 6.57 -10.60
N GLU A 27 -1.62 6.65 -11.92
CA GLU A 27 -2.62 6.38 -12.95
C GLU A 27 -3.17 4.95 -12.88
N ARG A 28 -2.33 3.97 -12.55
CA ARG A 28 -2.76 2.58 -12.44
C ARG A 28 -3.75 2.34 -11.30
N TRP A 29 -3.60 3.08 -10.21
CA TRP A 29 -4.32 2.85 -8.95
C TRP A 29 -5.34 3.94 -8.62
N GLU A 30 -5.42 5.01 -9.40
CA GLU A 30 -6.49 6.01 -9.31
C GLU A 30 -7.86 5.33 -9.46
N GLU A 31 -8.80 5.71 -8.59
CA GLU A 31 -10.17 5.16 -8.54
C GLU A 31 -10.24 3.63 -8.36
N ALA A 32 -9.14 2.98 -7.97
CA ALA A 32 -9.16 1.57 -7.57
C ALA A 32 -9.58 1.45 -6.10
N SER A 33 -10.22 0.33 -5.75
CA SER A 33 -10.40 0.01 -4.33
C SER A 33 -9.05 -0.24 -3.66
N VAL A 34 -8.93 0.13 -2.38
CA VAL A 34 -7.74 -0.12 -1.58
C VAL A 34 -7.47 -1.62 -1.48
N PHE A 35 -8.53 -2.44 -1.37
CA PHE A 35 -8.44 -3.89 -1.41
C PHE A 35 -7.69 -4.38 -2.67
N ARG A 36 -7.94 -3.79 -3.85
CA ARG A 36 -7.29 -4.24 -5.08
C ARG A 36 -5.76 -4.12 -5.02
N LEU A 37 -5.25 -3.00 -4.50
CA LEU A 37 -3.81 -2.80 -4.33
C LEU A 37 -3.27 -3.64 -3.16
N TRP A 38 -3.99 -3.68 -2.05
CA TRP A 38 -3.64 -4.50 -0.89
C TRP A 38 -3.49 -5.97 -1.26
N TYR A 39 -4.49 -6.55 -1.94
CA TYR A 39 -4.50 -7.94 -2.37
C TYR A 39 -3.37 -8.22 -3.38
N TRP A 40 -3.08 -7.27 -4.27
CA TRP A 40 -1.96 -7.41 -5.20
C TRP A 40 -0.62 -7.52 -4.47
N ILE A 41 -0.41 -6.73 -3.42
CA ILE A 41 0.79 -6.80 -2.58
C ILE A 41 0.78 -8.12 -1.80
N TYR A 42 -0.32 -8.45 -1.15
CA TYR A 42 -0.47 -9.68 -0.36
C TYR A 42 -0.17 -10.94 -1.19
N GLU A 43 -0.69 -11.03 -2.42
CA GLU A 43 -0.56 -12.22 -3.26
C GLU A 43 0.83 -12.34 -3.92
N ARG A 44 1.49 -11.21 -4.22
CA ARG A 44 2.66 -11.19 -5.13
C ARG A 44 3.95 -10.75 -4.49
N MET A 45 3.88 -10.19 -3.29
CA MET A 45 5.05 -9.66 -2.60
C MET A 45 5.42 -10.46 -1.35
N PRO A 46 6.72 -10.48 -1.01
CA PRO A 46 7.85 -10.01 -1.83
C PRO A 46 8.07 -10.90 -3.05
N HIS A 47 8.64 -10.38 -4.15
CA HIS A 47 8.83 -11.17 -5.39
C HIS A 47 9.60 -12.50 -5.17
N GLY A 48 10.56 -12.51 -4.24
CA GLY A 48 11.33 -13.72 -3.89
C GLY A 48 10.58 -14.71 -2.99
N ASN A 49 9.50 -14.29 -2.34
CA ASN A 49 8.70 -15.12 -1.44
C ASN A 49 7.22 -14.66 -1.39
N PRO A 50 6.46 -14.76 -2.50
CA PRO A 50 5.09 -14.22 -2.56
C PRO A 50 4.16 -14.81 -1.49
N GLY A 51 3.32 -13.97 -0.89
CA GLY A 51 2.37 -14.42 0.15
C GLY A 51 2.98 -14.60 1.54
N SER A 52 4.24 -14.20 1.75
CA SER A 52 4.92 -14.37 3.04
C SER A 52 4.63 -13.28 4.06
N LEU A 53 4.04 -12.15 3.64
CA LEU A 53 3.71 -11.06 4.54
C LEU A 53 2.43 -11.38 5.32
N THR A 54 2.39 -10.98 6.58
CA THR A 54 1.12 -10.97 7.32
C THR A 54 0.20 -9.90 6.75
N ARG A 55 -1.11 -10.07 6.98
CA ARG A 55 -2.12 -9.10 6.57
C ARG A 55 -1.84 -7.70 7.13
N GLU A 56 -1.51 -7.63 8.43
CA GLU A 56 -1.09 -6.39 9.11
C GLU A 56 0.13 -5.76 8.43
N GLN A 57 1.15 -6.54 8.06
CA GLN A 57 2.34 -6.02 7.37
C GLN A 57 2.01 -5.40 6.01
N VAL A 58 1.08 -6.01 5.26
CA VAL A 58 0.62 -5.46 3.98
C VAL A 58 -0.11 -4.13 4.21
N THR A 59 -1.04 -4.09 5.16
CA THR A 59 -1.78 -2.87 5.53
C THR A 59 -0.84 -1.75 6.00
N ASP A 60 0.16 -2.09 6.80
CA ASP A 60 1.18 -1.17 7.28
C ASP A 60 2.01 -0.58 6.14
N ALA A 61 2.55 -1.43 5.26
CA ALA A 61 3.33 -0.97 4.11
C ALA A 61 2.49 -0.11 3.16
N LEU A 62 1.23 -0.52 2.90
CA LEU A 62 0.30 0.20 2.05
C LEU A 62 -0.04 1.60 2.62
N THR A 63 -0.26 1.70 3.92
CA THR A 63 -0.51 2.99 4.59
C THR A 63 0.67 3.93 4.41
N TYR A 64 1.91 3.42 4.44
CA TYR A 64 3.07 4.25 4.17
C TYR A 64 3.17 4.69 2.71
N ILE A 65 2.85 3.81 1.75
CA ILE A 65 2.78 4.14 0.32
C ILE A 65 1.77 5.28 0.07
N PHE A 66 0.62 5.26 0.74
CA PHE A 66 -0.35 6.35 0.67
C PHE A 66 0.19 7.67 1.23
N GLN A 67 0.93 7.62 2.33
CA GLN A 67 1.57 8.81 2.91
C GLN A 67 2.67 9.40 2.02
N LEU A 68 3.42 8.57 1.28
CA LEU A 68 4.39 9.06 0.29
C LEU A 68 3.72 9.93 -0.79
N ASN A 69 2.43 9.69 -1.05
CA ASN A 69 1.61 10.41 -2.01
C ASN A 69 0.71 11.48 -1.37
N GLY A 70 0.94 11.82 -0.10
CA GLY A 70 0.24 12.92 0.57
C GLY A 70 -1.19 12.60 1.01
N LEU A 71 -1.65 11.35 0.91
CA LEU A 71 -2.95 10.97 1.45
C LEU A 71 -2.94 11.08 2.98
N PRO A 72 -3.90 11.82 3.58
CA PRO A 72 -3.95 11.99 5.02
C PRO A 72 -4.33 10.68 5.72
N PRO A 73 -3.92 10.47 6.99
CA PRO A 73 -4.40 9.35 7.77
C PRO A 73 -5.93 9.46 7.97
N GLY A 74 -6.60 8.31 7.95
CA GLY A 74 -8.02 8.20 8.29
C GLY A 74 -8.29 8.31 9.80
N PRO A 75 -9.57 8.27 10.21
CA PRO A 75 -9.97 8.38 11.62
C PRO A 75 -9.67 7.14 12.47
N GLY A 76 -9.20 6.05 11.86
CA GLY A 76 -8.90 4.79 12.52
C GLY A 76 -7.81 4.00 11.78
N GLU A 77 -7.46 2.85 12.33
CA GLU A 77 -6.56 1.91 11.68
C GLU A 77 -7.20 1.38 10.39
N LEU A 78 -6.41 1.30 9.32
CA LEU A 78 -6.86 0.67 8.09
C LEU A 78 -7.03 -0.82 8.36
N ALA A 79 -8.11 -1.42 7.83
CA ALA A 79 -8.40 -2.83 8.06
C ALA A 79 -7.33 -3.76 7.46
N ASP A 80 -7.26 -4.98 7.98
CA ASP A 80 -6.40 -6.06 7.49
C ASP A 80 -7.19 -7.31 7.04
N ASP A 81 -8.53 -7.26 7.10
CA ASP A 81 -9.44 -8.22 6.51
C ASP A 81 -9.98 -7.78 5.14
N ASP A 82 -10.38 -8.75 4.33
CA ASP A 82 -10.76 -8.55 2.92
C ASP A 82 -12.01 -7.67 2.78
N ASP A 83 -12.99 -7.81 3.67
CA ASP A 83 -14.28 -7.13 3.56
C ASP A 83 -14.14 -5.65 3.97
N SER A 84 -13.51 -5.37 5.12
CA SER A 84 -13.46 -4.02 5.68
C SER A 84 -12.49 -3.08 4.94
N ILE A 85 -11.52 -3.63 4.21
CA ILE A 85 -10.56 -2.83 3.44
C ILE A 85 -11.10 -2.41 2.07
N ASP A 86 -12.11 -3.09 1.54
CA ASP A 86 -12.73 -2.76 0.24
C ASP A 86 -13.66 -1.54 0.31
N ASP A 87 -14.04 -1.11 1.52
CA ASP A 87 -14.82 0.12 1.75
C ASP A 87 -14.07 1.41 1.36
N TYR A 88 -12.75 1.33 1.15
CA TYR A 88 -11.90 2.47 0.84
C TYR A 88 -11.49 2.49 -0.63
N TRP A 89 -11.45 3.71 -1.20
CA TRP A 89 -11.06 3.96 -2.59
C TRP A 89 -9.85 4.90 -2.65
N ILE A 90 -8.95 4.63 -3.59
CA ILE A 90 -7.75 5.42 -3.80
C ILE A 90 -8.10 6.62 -4.68
N ILE A 91 -8.09 7.80 -4.07
CA ILE A 91 -8.29 9.08 -4.76
C ILE A 91 -7.07 9.94 -4.50
N TRP A 92 -6.20 10.09 -5.50
CA TRP A 92 -4.96 10.83 -5.31
C TRP A 92 -5.24 12.33 -5.27
N THR A 93 -4.63 13.02 -4.32
CA THR A 93 -4.63 14.49 -4.35
C THR A 93 -3.71 14.97 -5.46
N ARG A 94 -4.28 15.43 -6.56
CA ARG A 94 -3.54 16.11 -7.63
C ARG A 94 -3.46 17.62 -7.30
N PRO A 95 -2.30 18.27 -7.52
CA PRO A 95 -2.21 19.73 -7.43
C PRO A 95 -3.12 20.44 -8.43
#